data_AF-A0A4V1M1Y3-F1
#
_entry.id   AF-A0A4V1M1Y3-F1
#
_cell.length_a   1.000
_cell.length_b   1.000
_cell.length_c   1.000
_cell.angle_alpha   90.00
_cell.angle_beta   90.00
_cell.angle_gamma   90.00
#
_symmetry.space_group_name_H-M   'P 1'
#
loop_
_entity.id
_entity.type
_entity.pdbx_description
1 polymer ?
#
loop_
_entity_poly.entity_id
_entity_poly.type
_entity_poly.pdbx_seq_one_letter_code
_entity_poly.pdbx_strand_id
1 'polypeptide(L)'
;MRNFEVVALKMDLSATTDNYQQQHTTTKYEMSDFLKLLRYLIGVIKEIGLIYLEFWKYAFKITGRATWVDYWGPVGLHYIFIPRLLKYLDSIMPLTIKINDTHFNVIPCIVWLILMVPTFTCGLRRLHDMDYRGFWNVFTLIFPLSLAGFNLFPIGISNDQNPSILGVIGTLIFGVLSFLCIVVTFAKLGIGTRGPNRYGPAYRDYNHSQTNIQ
;
A
#
# COMPACT_ATOMS: atom_id res chain seq x y z
N MET A 1 -65.73 23.48 28.87
CA MET A 1 -64.50 22.79 29.30
C MET A 1 -64.19 21.55 28.46
N ARG A 2 -65.12 20.61 28.22
CA ARG A 2 -64.91 19.41 27.37
C ARG A 2 -64.33 19.64 25.96
N ASN A 3 -64.67 20.74 25.29
CA ASN A 3 -64.15 21.01 23.93
C ASN A 3 -62.66 21.39 23.89
N PHE A 4 -62.11 21.95 24.98
CA PHE A 4 -60.69 22.33 25.03
C PHE A 4 -59.78 21.11 25.25
N GLU A 5 -60.20 20.15 26.07
CA GLU A 5 -59.46 18.90 26.29
C GLU A 5 -59.34 18.06 25.02
N VAL A 6 -60.43 17.98 24.23
CA VAL A 6 -60.41 17.24 22.96
C VAL A 6 -59.49 17.88 21.92
N VAL A 7 -59.38 19.22 21.91
CA VAL A 7 -58.48 19.94 21.00
C VAL A 7 -57.02 19.77 21.42
N ALA A 8 -56.72 19.88 22.72
CA ALA A 8 -55.38 19.66 23.24
C ALA A 8 -54.88 18.23 22.96
N LEU A 9 -55.75 17.23 23.15
CA LEU A 9 -55.41 15.82 22.91
C LEU A 9 -55.19 15.52 21.42
N LYS A 10 -55.93 16.17 20.52
CA LYS A 10 -55.70 16.08 19.06
C LYS A 10 -54.38 16.72 18.64
N MET A 11 -54.02 17.86 19.22
CA MET A 11 -52.74 18.54 18.94
C MET A 11 -51.54 17.72 19.41
N ASP A 12 -51.64 17.10 20.59
CA ASP A 12 -50.58 16.25 21.13
C ASP A 12 -50.40 14.96 20.31
N LEU A 13 -51.51 14.37 19.87
CA LEU A 13 -51.48 13.21 18.97
C LEU A 13 -50.84 13.56 17.62
N SER A 14 -51.17 14.71 17.02
CA SER A 14 -50.56 15.12 15.74
C SER A 14 -49.06 15.38 15.89
N ALA A 15 -48.63 16.07 16.95
CA ALA A 15 -47.22 16.33 17.21
C ALA A 15 -46.42 15.03 17.42
N THR A 16 -47.01 14.05 18.12
CA THR A 16 -46.38 12.74 18.34
C THR A 16 -46.28 11.94 17.04
N THR A 17 -47.31 12.02 16.18
CA THR A 17 -47.34 11.32 14.88
C THR A 17 -46.31 11.93 13.91
N ASP A 18 -46.20 13.25 13.88
CA ASP A 18 -45.22 13.97 13.05
C ASP A 18 -43.78 13.66 13.48
N ASN A 19 -43.50 13.65 14.80
CA ASN A 19 -42.20 13.23 15.33
C ASN A 19 -41.86 11.78 14.94
N TYR A 20 -42.83 10.86 14.99
CA TYR A 20 -42.62 9.47 14.59
C TYR A 20 -42.34 9.34 13.09
N GLN A 21 -43.09 10.05 12.24
CA GLN A 21 -42.86 10.06 10.78
C GLN A 21 -41.51 10.71 10.43
N GLN A 22 -41.12 11.78 11.12
CA GLN A 22 -39.83 12.43 10.91
C GLN A 22 -38.66 11.53 11.35
N GLN A 23 -38.79 10.83 12.49
CA GLN A 23 -37.77 9.88 12.97
C GLN A 23 -37.67 8.62 12.09
N HIS A 24 -38.80 8.15 11.52
CA HIS A 24 -38.82 7.01 10.61
C HIS A 24 -38.30 7.37 9.21
N THR A 25 -38.44 8.62 8.78
CA THR A 25 -37.85 9.09 7.52
C THR A 25 -36.34 9.31 7.65
N THR A 26 -35.86 9.95 8.73
CA THR A 26 -34.41 10.17 8.95
C THR A 26 -33.63 8.85 9.04
N THR A 27 -34.11 7.88 9.82
CA THR A 27 -33.48 6.54 9.92
C THR A 27 -33.42 5.80 8.59
N LYS A 28 -34.42 5.97 7.71
CA LYS A 28 -34.44 5.36 6.37
C LYS A 28 -33.41 6.02 5.43
N TYR A 29 -33.22 7.33 5.50
CA TYR A 29 -32.16 8.02 4.75
C TYR A 29 -30.77 7.59 5.23
N GLU A 30 -30.56 7.50 6.54
CA GLU A 30 -29.29 7.03 7.13
C GLU A 30 -28.96 5.59 6.72
N MET A 31 -29.94 4.68 6.74
CA MET A 31 -29.74 3.30 6.32
C MET A 31 -29.43 3.17 4.81
N SER A 32 -30.10 3.97 3.97
CA SER A 32 -29.84 4.01 2.52
C SER A 32 -28.40 4.46 2.22
N ASP A 33 -27.96 5.52 2.89
CA ASP A 33 -26.61 6.07 2.69
C ASP A 33 -25.53 5.14 3.26
N PHE A 34 -25.79 4.49 4.40
CA PHE A 34 -24.94 3.43 4.94
C PHE A 34 -24.78 2.27 3.94
N LEU A 35 -25.87 1.80 3.33
CA LEU A 35 -25.81 0.72 2.34
C LEU A 35 -25.06 1.12 1.07
N LYS A 36 -25.17 2.38 0.61
CA LYS A 36 -24.36 2.90 -0.50
C LYS A 36 -22.87 2.89 -0.15
N LEU A 37 -22.51 3.37 1.04
CA LEU A 37 -21.14 3.35 1.53
C LEU A 37 -20.61 1.91 1.61
N LEU A 38 -21.39 0.98 2.15
CA LEU A 38 -21.01 -0.43 2.25
C LEU A 38 -20.76 -1.05 0.87
N ARG A 39 -21.66 -0.81 -0.10
CA ARG A 39 -21.47 -1.29 -1.49
C ARG A 39 -20.23 -0.70 -2.13
N TYR A 40 -19.98 0.59 -1.93
CA TYR A 40 -18.77 1.24 -2.41
C TYR A 40 -17.51 0.60 -1.81
N LEU A 41 -17.47 0.40 -0.49
CA LEU A 41 -16.34 -0.25 0.20
C LEU A 41 -16.10 -1.67 -0.30
N ILE A 42 -17.16 -2.46 -0.50
CA ILE A 42 -17.05 -3.82 -1.08
C ILE A 42 -16.46 -3.75 -2.50
N GLY A 43 -16.86 -2.78 -3.30
CA GLY A 43 -16.29 -2.53 -4.64
C GLY A 43 -14.80 -2.26 -4.57
N VAL A 44 -14.38 -1.33 -3.71
CA VAL A 44 -12.97 -0.97 -3.51
C VAL A 44 -12.14 -2.17 -3.05
N ILE A 45 -12.65 -2.96 -2.10
CA ILE A 45 -11.96 -4.17 -1.62
C ILE A 45 -11.76 -5.19 -2.76
N LYS A 46 -12.78 -5.38 -3.60
CA LYS A 46 -12.67 -6.26 -4.77
C LYS A 46 -11.61 -5.78 -5.75
N GLU A 47 -11.59 -4.48 -6.07
CA GLU A 47 -10.58 -3.89 -6.96
C GLU A 47 -9.16 -4.06 -6.43
N ILE A 48 -8.93 -3.76 -5.14
CA ILE A 48 -7.63 -3.96 -4.49
C ILE A 48 -7.23 -5.43 -4.54
N GLY A 49 -8.18 -6.35 -4.28
CA GLY A 49 -7.95 -7.78 -4.36
C GLY A 49 -7.54 -8.25 -5.75
N LEU A 50 -8.17 -7.74 -6.80
CA LEU A 50 -7.83 -8.04 -8.20
C LEU A 50 -6.44 -7.51 -8.56
N ILE A 51 -6.13 -6.27 -8.18
CA ILE A 51 -4.79 -5.68 -8.40
C ILE A 51 -3.71 -6.52 -7.70
N TYR A 52 -3.98 -6.96 -6.47
CA TYR A 52 -3.05 -7.80 -5.72
C TYR A 52 -2.89 -9.19 -6.34
N LEU A 53 -3.96 -9.77 -6.87
CA LEU A 53 -3.90 -11.03 -7.61
C LEU A 53 -3.06 -10.89 -8.88
N GLU A 54 -3.25 -9.80 -9.64
CA GLU A 54 -2.43 -9.50 -10.83
C GLU A 54 -0.95 -9.32 -10.49
N PHE A 55 -0.64 -8.67 -9.36
CA PHE A 55 0.72 -8.51 -8.87
C PHE A 55 1.44 -9.87 -8.73
N TRP A 56 0.77 -10.86 -8.13
CA TRP A 56 1.32 -12.22 -8.00
C TRP A 56 1.32 -12.98 -9.32
N LYS A 57 0.25 -12.87 -10.12
CA LYS A 57 0.17 -13.51 -11.44
C LYS A 57 1.33 -13.11 -12.35
N TYR A 58 1.77 -11.86 -12.25
CA TYR A 58 2.86 -11.31 -13.05
C TYR A 58 4.18 -11.19 -12.27
N ALA A 59 4.34 -11.90 -11.15
CA ALA A 59 5.53 -11.86 -10.29
C ALA A 59 6.84 -12.14 -11.04
N PHE A 60 6.80 -13.00 -12.06
CA PHE A 60 7.96 -13.40 -12.86
C PHE A 60 7.93 -12.87 -14.30
N LYS A 61 6.94 -12.04 -14.65
CA LYS A 61 6.80 -11.46 -15.99
C LYS A 61 7.44 -10.09 -16.07
N ILE A 62 8.67 -10.03 -16.60
CA ILE A 62 9.47 -8.80 -16.71
C ILE A 62 9.01 -7.90 -17.88
N THR A 63 8.40 -8.48 -18.91
CA THR A 63 7.97 -7.75 -20.10
C THR A 63 6.63 -7.05 -19.92
N GLY A 64 6.44 -5.96 -20.67
CA GLY A 64 5.24 -5.14 -20.63
C GLY A 64 5.32 -3.98 -19.65
N ARG A 65 4.15 -3.43 -19.34
CA ARG A 65 3.96 -2.20 -18.58
C ARG A 65 3.12 -2.45 -17.34
N ALA A 66 3.32 -1.65 -16.30
CA ALA A 66 2.50 -1.64 -15.10
C ALA A 66 2.13 -0.18 -14.81
N THR A 67 0.83 0.07 -14.60
CA THR A 67 0.36 1.42 -14.29
C THR A 67 0.79 1.84 -12.88
N TRP A 68 0.56 3.11 -12.56
CA TRP A 68 0.79 3.62 -11.21
C TRP A 68 0.04 2.80 -10.15
N VAL A 69 -1.22 2.44 -10.40
CA VAL A 69 -2.06 1.68 -9.46
C VAL A 69 -1.54 0.24 -9.29
N ASP A 70 -1.09 -0.41 -10.37
CA ASP A 70 -0.61 -1.79 -10.34
C ASP A 70 0.70 -1.94 -9.55
N TYR A 71 1.51 -0.88 -9.52
CA TYR A 71 2.72 -0.82 -8.70
C TYR A 71 2.42 -0.38 -7.27
N TRP A 72 1.81 0.79 -7.09
CA TRP A 72 1.65 1.41 -5.78
C TRP A 72 0.57 0.79 -4.92
N GLY A 73 -0.44 0.13 -5.50
CA GLY A 73 -1.45 -0.60 -4.74
C GLY A 73 -0.82 -1.70 -3.89
N PRO A 74 -0.17 -2.71 -4.50
CA PRO A 74 0.50 -3.79 -3.76
C PRO A 74 1.67 -3.27 -2.90
N VAL A 75 2.51 -2.40 -3.45
CA VAL A 75 3.70 -1.89 -2.74
C VAL A 75 3.30 -1.04 -1.52
N GLY A 76 2.29 -0.17 -1.67
CA GLY A 76 1.74 0.60 -0.55
C GLY A 76 1.13 -0.29 0.52
N LEU A 77 0.41 -1.34 0.12
CA LEU A 77 -0.09 -2.36 1.05
C LEU A 77 1.07 -3.01 1.82
N HIS A 78 2.16 -3.37 1.15
CA HIS A 78 3.34 -3.94 1.81
C HIS A 78 3.95 -2.98 2.81
N TYR A 79 4.17 -1.72 2.47
CA TYR A 79 4.76 -0.75 3.40
C TYR A 79 3.88 -0.42 4.60
N ILE A 80 2.55 -0.49 4.46
CA ILE A 80 1.61 -0.19 5.55
C ILE A 80 1.31 -1.45 6.37
N PHE A 81 0.84 -2.53 5.76
CA PHE A 81 0.28 -3.65 6.51
C PHE A 81 1.32 -4.69 6.94
N ILE A 82 2.30 -5.01 6.10
CA ILE A 82 3.23 -6.12 6.36
C ILE A 82 4.11 -5.86 7.60
N PRO A 83 4.72 -4.69 7.83
CA PRO A 83 5.48 -4.43 9.06
C PRO A 83 4.65 -4.58 10.33
N ARG A 84 3.38 -4.17 10.30
CA ARG A 84 2.47 -4.28 11.45
C ARG A 84 2.13 -5.74 11.74
N LEU A 85 1.84 -6.51 10.69
CA LEU A 85 1.62 -7.96 10.78
C LEU A 85 2.87 -8.67 11.31
N LEU A 86 4.05 -8.37 10.78
CA LEU A 86 5.32 -8.96 11.19
C LEU A 86 5.64 -8.68 12.66
N LYS A 87 5.42 -7.44 13.13
CA LYS A 87 5.59 -7.08 14.55
C LYS A 87 4.63 -7.85 15.45
N TYR A 88 3.38 -8.04 15.01
CA TYR A 88 2.41 -8.85 15.75
C TYR A 88 2.83 -10.33 15.81
N LEU A 89 3.25 -10.92 14.67
CA LEU A 89 3.73 -12.30 14.63
C LEU A 89 4.96 -12.50 15.52
N ASP A 90 5.89 -11.56 15.53
CA ASP A 90 7.09 -11.59 16.38
C ASP A 90 6.74 -11.58 17.88
N SER A 91 5.66 -10.88 18.27
CA SER A 91 5.21 -10.84 19.66
C SER A 91 4.64 -12.17 20.18
N ILE A 92 4.15 -13.02 19.27
CA ILE A 92 3.53 -14.31 19.61
C ILE A 92 4.53 -15.46 19.42
N MET A 93 5.38 -15.36 18.39
CA MET A 93 6.34 -16.38 18.02
C MET A 93 7.68 -15.72 17.67
N PRO A 94 8.49 -15.36 18.68
CA PRO A 94 9.80 -14.74 18.46
C PRO A 94 10.75 -15.78 17.87
N LEU A 95 10.87 -15.80 16.55
CA LEU A 95 11.83 -16.64 15.83
C LEU A 95 13.07 -15.81 15.53
N THR A 96 13.98 -15.75 16.51
CA THR A 96 15.21 -14.95 16.43
C THR A 96 16.44 -15.84 16.34
N ILE A 97 17.39 -15.42 15.51
CA ILE A 97 18.75 -15.95 15.48
C ILE A 97 19.64 -14.92 16.15
N LYS A 98 20.40 -15.34 17.16
CA LYS A 98 21.43 -14.51 17.77
C LYS A 98 22.74 -14.69 17.02
N ILE A 99 23.27 -13.62 16.44
CA ILE A 99 24.61 -13.59 15.84
C ILE A 99 25.39 -12.52 16.62
N ASN A 100 26.41 -12.95 17.36
CA ASN A 100 27.08 -12.14 18.38
C ASN A 100 26.04 -11.56 19.37
N ASP A 101 26.05 -10.25 19.63
CA ASP A 101 25.09 -9.58 20.53
C ASP A 101 23.85 -9.03 19.82
N THR A 102 23.66 -9.34 18.53
CA THR A 102 22.53 -8.87 17.74
C THR A 102 21.50 -9.97 17.52
N HIS A 103 20.23 -9.66 17.80
CA HIS A 103 19.10 -10.54 17.51
C HIS A 103 18.54 -10.21 16.12
N PHE A 104 18.45 -11.22 15.26
CA PHE A 104 17.88 -11.11 13.91
C PHE A 104 16.56 -11.89 13.84
N ASN A 105 15.48 -11.20 13.48
CA ASN A 105 14.18 -11.84 13.29
C ASN A 105 14.12 -12.54 11.93
N VAL A 106 13.90 -13.85 11.93
CA VAL A 106 13.93 -14.68 10.71
C VAL A 106 12.68 -14.48 9.87
N ILE A 107 11.50 -14.33 10.50
CA ILE A 107 10.21 -14.23 9.81
C ILE A 107 10.16 -13.00 8.88
N PRO A 108 10.51 -11.77 9.32
CA PRO A 108 10.60 -10.63 8.43
C PRO A 108 11.52 -10.87 7.24
N CYS A 109 12.69 -11.48 7.45
CA CYS A 109 13.65 -11.75 6.38
C CYS A 109 13.06 -12.65 5.29
N ILE A 110 12.38 -13.74 5.67
CA ILE A 110 11.73 -14.65 4.71
C ILE A 110 10.62 -13.94 3.95
N VAL A 111 9.75 -13.20 4.65
CA VAL A 111 8.64 -12.47 4.02
C VAL A 111 9.16 -11.44 3.02
N TRP A 112 10.17 -10.65 3.40
CA TRP A 112 10.77 -9.67 2.51
C TRP A 112 11.45 -10.32 1.31
N LEU A 113 12.12 -11.47 1.50
CA LEU A 113 12.73 -12.21 0.39
C LEU A 113 11.70 -12.70 -0.62
N ILE A 114 10.55 -13.21 -0.15
CA ILE A 114 9.44 -13.65 -1.01
C ILE A 114 8.85 -12.45 -1.77
N LEU A 115 8.63 -11.32 -1.09
CA LEU A 115 8.06 -10.10 -1.68
C LEU A 115 9.03 -9.38 -2.62
N MET A 116 10.33 -9.63 -2.50
CA MET A 116 11.38 -8.98 -3.29
C MET A 116 11.17 -9.20 -4.79
N VAL A 117 10.95 -10.44 -5.22
CA VAL A 117 10.82 -10.81 -6.63
C VAL A 117 9.64 -10.13 -7.32
N PRO A 118 8.39 -10.26 -6.84
CA PRO A 118 7.25 -9.63 -7.51
C PRO A 118 7.32 -8.09 -7.46
N THR A 119 7.83 -7.52 -6.37
CA THR A 119 8.04 -6.06 -6.24
C THR A 119 9.05 -5.56 -7.26
N PHE A 120 10.15 -6.30 -7.45
CA PHE A 120 11.16 -5.97 -8.45
C PHE A 120 10.59 -6.05 -9.86
N THR A 121 9.95 -7.16 -10.22
CA THR A 121 9.36 -7.36 -11.54
C THR A 121 8.29 -6.31 -11.86
N CYS A 122 7.43 -5.97 -10.89
CA CYS A 122 6.45 -4.90 -11.05
C CYS A 122 7.13 -3.53 -11.20
N GLY A 123 8.18 -3.26 -10.42
CA GLY A 123 8.99 -2.05 -10.53
C GLY A 123 9.65 -1.86 -11.89
N LEU A 124 10.13 -2.94 -12.53
CA LEU A 124 10.66 -2.91 -13.89
C LEU A 124 9.58 -2.51 -14.89
N ARG A 125 8.43 -3.19 -14.87
CA ARG A 125 7.29 -2.86 -15.73
C ARG A 125 6.77 -1.44 -15.50
N ARG A 126 6.90 -0.93 -14.28
CA ARG A 126 6.54 0.46 -13.95
C ARG A 126 7.50 1.47 -14.55
N LEU A 127 8.81 1.20 -14.54
CA LEU A 127 9.80 2.02 -15.25
C LEU A 127 9.58 1.96 -16.76
N HIS A 128 9.24 0.79 -17.31
CA HIS A 128 8.86 0.63 -18.70
C HIS A 128 7.63 1.45 -19.07
N ASP A 129 6.65 1.56 -18.18
CA ASP A 129 5.45 2.39 -18.39
C ASP A 129 5.77 3.88 -18.53
N MET A 130 6.89 4.33 -17.97
CA MET A 130 7.39 5.70 -18.06
C MET A 130 8.52 5.85 -19.11
N ASP A 131 8.75 4.83 -19.93
CA ASP A 131 9.83 4.77 -20.92
C ASP A 131 11.26 4.94 -20.35
N TYR A 132 11.47 4.56 -19.09
CA TYR A 132 12.80 4.48 -18.47
C TYR A 132 13.43 3.09 -18.63
N ARG A 133 14.76 3.04 -18.58
CA ARG A 133 15.51 1.77 -18.61
C ARG A 133 15.33 1.04 -17.27
N GLY A 134 15.13 -0.28 -17.32
CA GLY A 134 14.93 -1.11 -16.13
C GLY A 134 16.12 -1.15 -15.14
N PHE A 135 17.33 -0.77 -15.57
CA PHE A 135 18.53 -0.74 -14.71
C PHE A 135 18.33 0.07 -13.42
N TRP A 136 17.59 1.19 -13.49
CA TRP A 136 17.31 2.02 -12.32
C TRP A 136 16.53 1.28 -11.22
N ASN A 137 15.82 0.19 -11.56
CA ASN A 137 15.07 -0.60 -10.58
C ASN A 137 15.96 -1.35 -9.60
N VAL A 138 17.25 -1.54 -9.90
CA VAL A 138 18.20 -2.22 -9.00
C VAL A 138 18.28 -1.47 -7.66
N PHE A 139 18.17 -0.14 -7.66
CA PHE A 139 18.14 0.65 -6.43
C PHE A 139 16.94 0.31 -5.54
N THR A 140 15.82 -0.12 -6.11
CA THR A 140 14.66 -0.56 -5.30
C THR A 140 14.94 -1.85 -4.53
N LEU A 141 15.81 -2.73 -5.02
CA LEU A 141 16.26 -3.92 -4.28
C LEU A 141 17.16 -3.57 -3.10
N ILE A 142 17.96 -2.50 -3.26
CA ILE A 142 18.93 -2.06 -2.26
C ILE A 142 18.23 -1.25 -1.16
N PHE A 143 17.01 -0.74 -1.39
CA PHE A 143 16.31 0.11 -0.42
C PHE A 143 16.11 -0.52 0.97
N PRO A 144 15.62 -1.76 1.12
CA PRO A 144 15.47 -2.37 2.45
C PRO A 144 16.82 -2.58 3.13
N LEU A 145 17.86 -2.94 2.36
CA LEU A 145 19.22 -3.13 2.86
C LEU A 145 19.88 -1.81 3.26
N SER A 146 19.65 -0.74 2.50
CA SER A 146 20.19 0.58 2.82
C SER A 146 19.48 1.19 4.03
N LEU A 147 18.17 1.01 4.17
CA LEU A 147 17.44 1.43 5.35
C LEU A 147 17.89 0.65 6.60
N ALA A 148 18.04 -0.67 6.51
CA ALA A 148 18.56 -1.49 7.60
C ALA A 148 20.00 -1.11 7.95
N GLY A 149 20.87 -0.98 6.95
CA GLY A 149 22.26 -0.56 7.12
C GLY A 149 22.39 0.83 7.73
N PHE A 150 21.60 1.80 7.26
CA PHE A 150 21.57 3.17 7.80
C PHE A 150 21.11 3.23 9.25
N ASN A 151 20.19 2.36 9.69
CA ASN A 151 19.76 2.32 11.09
C ASN A 151 20.76 1.58 12.00
N LEU A 152 21.47 0.58 11.48
CA LEU A 152 22.41 -0.24 12.25
C LEU A 152 23.81 0.38 12.37
N PHE A 153 24.28 1.12 11.35
CA PHE A 153 25.64 1.68 11.34
C PHE A 153 25.88 2.75 12.43
N PRO A 154 24.95 3.70 12.67
CA PRO A 154 25.11 4.70 13.72
C PRO A 154 25.16 4.09 15.12
N ILE A 155 24.46 2.96 15.37
CA ILE A 155 24.48 2.27 16.67
C ILE A 155 25.88 1.68 16.95
N GLY A 156 26.58 1.21 15.92
CA GLY A 156 27.98 0.75 16.03
C GLY A 156 28.99 1.88 16.21
N ILE A 157 28.62 3.12 15.85
CA ILE A 157 29.47 4.32 15.99
C ILE A 157 29.20 5.06 17.30
N SER A 158 27.95 5.11 17.76
CA SER A 158 27.53 5.91 18.92
C SER A 158 27.99 5.35 20.26
N ASN A 159 28.39 4.08 20.30
CA ASN A 159 28.94 3.46 21.51
C ASN A 159 30.44 3.68 21.67
N ASP A 160 31.13 4.19 20.65
CA ASP A 160 32.54 4.55 20.70
C ASP A 160 32.70 6.07 20.78
N GLN A 161 33.51 6.55 21.72
CA GLN A 161 33.83 7.98 21.79
C GLN A 161 34.67 8.47 20.59
N ASN A 162 35.23 7.54 19.80
CA ASN A 162 36.01 7.80 18.60
C ASN A 162 35.50 6.95 17.42
N PRO A 163 34.60 7.45 16.57
CA PRO A 163 34.19 6.76 15.35
C PRO A 163 35.41 6.34 14.52
N SER A 164 35.48 5.06 14.14
CA SER A 164 36.45 4.63 13.14
C SER A 164 36.17 5.32 11.79
N ILE A 165 37.22 5.64 11.03
CA ILE A 165 37.10 6.23 9.68
C ILE A 165 36.26 5.33 8.76
N LEU A 166 36.40 4.01 8.90
CA LEU A 166 35.59 3.03 8.16
C LEU A 166 34.10 3.13 8.53
N GLY A 167 33.79 3.39 9.80
CA GLY A 167 32.46 3.71 10.31
C GLY A 167 31.83 4.92 9.60
N VAL A 168 32.56 6.04 9.56
CA VAL A 168 32.06 7.27 8.92
C VAL A 168 31.83 7.07 7.42
N ILE A 169 32.77 6.42 6.73
CA ILE A 169 32.65 6.13 5.29
C ILE A 169 31.43 5.24 5.00
N GLY A 170 31.23 4.19 5.80
CA GLY A 170 30.09 3.29 5.63
C GLY A 170 28.74 4.01 5.78
N THR A 171 28.58 4.85 6.82
CA THR A 171 27.35 5.66 6.99
C THR A 171 27.09 6.57 5.79
N LEU A 172 28.12 7.23 5.26
CA LEU A 172 27.97 8.10 4.09
C LEU A 172 27.54 7.33 2.85
N ILE A 173 28.14 6.16 2.59
CA ILE A 173 27.79 5.30 1.45
C ILE A 173 26.33 4.84 1.58
N PHE A 174 25.93 4.31 2.74
CA PHE A 174 24.55 3.87 2.96
C PHE A 174 23.56 5.03 2.84
N GLY A 175 23.90 6.21 3.35
CA GLY A 175 23.09 7.42 3.22
C GLY A 175 22.87 7.83 1.75
N VAL A 176 23.93 7.85 0.94
CA VAL A 176 23.84 8.13 -0.51
C VAL A 176 22.99 7.09 -1.22
N LEU A 177 23.19 5.80 -0.92
CA LEU A 177 22.39 4.72 -1.50
C LEU A 177 20.91 4.86 -1.13
N SER A 178 20.59 5.14 0.14
CA SER A 178 19.22 5.39 0.59
C SER A 178 18.60 6.59 -0.13
N PHE A 179 19.35 7.68 -0.31
CA PHE A 179 18.88 8.84 -1.08
C PHE A 179 18.55 8.47 -2.54
N LEU A 180 19.45 7.76 -3.23
CA LEU A 180 19.20 7.29 -4.60
C LEU A 180 17.96 6.38 -4.69
N CYS A 181 17.78 5.49 -3.71
CA CYS A 181 16.61 4.63 -3.64
C CYS A 181 15.31 5.44 -3.50
N ILE A 182 15.32 6.48 -2.67
CA ILE A 182 14.19 7.40 -2.51
C ILE A 182 13.91 8.08 -3.84
N VAL A 183 14.92 8.67 -4.50
CA VAL A 183 14.75 9.36 -5.78
C VAL A 183 14.13 8.45 -6.84
N VAL A 184 14.64 7.21 -6.99
CA VAL A 184 14.09 6.23 -7.93
C VAL A 184 12.65 5.83 -7.57
N THR A 185 12.36 5.69 -6.28
CA THR A 185 11.02 5.35 -5.79
C THR A 185 10.04 6.47 -6.09
N PHE A 186 10.42 7.72 -5.83
CA PHE A 186 9.64 8.91 -6.18
C PHE A 186 9.47 9.07 -7.69
N ALA A 187 10.49 8.75 -8.50
CA ALA A 187 10.34 8.77 -9.96
C ALA A 187 9.21 7.86 -10.45
N LYS A 188 8.94 6.73 -9.77
CA LYS A 188 7.82 5.82 -10.07
C LYS A 188 6.44 6.38 -9.72
N LEU A 189 6.35 7.53 -9.06
CA LEU A 189 5.09 8.27 -8.88
C LEU A 189 4.68 9.02 -10.16
N GLY A 190 5.59 9.22 -11.13
CA GLY A 190 5.33 9.97 -12.36
C GLY A 190 4.23 9.37 -13.23
N ILE A 191 3.52 10.17 -14.03
CA ILE A 191 2.48 9.64 -14.93
C ILE A 191 3.14 8.80 -16.04
N GLY A 192 2.56 7.65 -16.37
CA GLY A 192 3.04 6.80 -17.47
C GLY A 192 2.92 7.47 -18.84
N THR A 193 3.66 6.98 -19.83
CA THR A 193 3.59 7.50 -21.21
C THR A 193 2.23 7.22 -21.82
N ARG A 194 1.64 8.21 -22.50
CA ARG A 194 0.37 8.04 -23.24
C ARG A 194 0.63 7.28 -24.55
N GLY A 195 -0.21 6.31 -24.86
CA GLY A 195 -0.08 5.49 -26.07
C GLY A 195 1.05 4.45 -26.01
N PRO A 196 1.34 3.78 -27.14
CA PRO A 196 2.39 2.76 -27.22
C PRO A 196 3.79 3.35 -26.97
N ASN A 197 4.65 2.58 -26.29
CA ASN A 197 6.07 2.90 -26.13
C ASN A 197 6.94 1.69 -26.51
N ARG A 198 8.27 1.78 -26.35
CA ARG A 198 9.21 0.71 -26.73
C ARG A 198 9.00 -0.63 -26.00
N TYR A 199 8.20 -0.64 -24.94
CA TYR A 199 7.87 -1.81 -24.13
C TYR A 199 6.44 -2.34 -24.37
N GLY A 200 5.70 -1.74 -25.31
CA GLY A 200 4.39 -2.22 -25.75
C GLY A 200 3.25 -1.19 -25.65
N PRO A 201 2.02 -1.60 -26.01
CA PRO A 201 0.83 -0.77 -25.86
C PRO A 201 0.57 -0.44 -24.38
N ALA A 202 -0.21 0.61 -24.12
CA ALA A 202 -0.57 0.97 -22.76
C ALA A 202 -1.31 -0.19 -22.06
N TYR A 203 -1.03 -0.41 -20.78
CA TYR A 203 -1.53 -1.57 -20.02
C TYR A 203 -3.06 -1.68 -20.04
N ARG A 204 -3.77 -0.55 -19.86
CA ARG A 204 -5.24 -0.53 -19.89
C ARG A 204 -5.82 -0.82 -21.27
N ASP A 205 -5.16 -0.39 -22.34
CA ASP A 205 -5.65 -0.62 -23.71
C ASP A 205 -5.49 -2.10 -24.11
N TYR A 206 -4.46 -2.78 -23.59
CA TYR A 206 -4.25 -4.21 -23.79
C TYR A 206 -5.28 -5.08 -23.05
N ASN A 207 -5.64 -4.76 -21.81
CA ASN A 207 -6.62 -5.56 -21.06
C ASN A 207 -8.04 -5.38 -21.59
N HIS A 208 -8.44 -4.17 -22.00
CA HIS A 208 -9.76 -3.93 -22.61
C HIS A 208 -9.93 -4.58 -23.99
N SER A 209 -8.86 -4.69 -24.77
CA SER A 209 -8.91 -5.39 -26.07
C SER A 209 -9.03 -6.91 -25.90
N GLN A 210 -8.47 -7.50 -24.83
CA GLN A 210 -8.58 -8.93 -24.55
C GLN A 210 -9.94 -9.32 -23.97
N THR A 211 -10.57 -8.48 -23.15
CA THR A 211 -11.91 -8.76 -22.57
C THR A 211 -13.05 -8.65 -23.59
N ASN A 212 -12.85 -7.98 -24.71
CA ASN A 212 -13.86 -7.87 -25.79
C ASN A 212 -13.74 -8.99 -26.84
N ILE A 213 -12.79 -9.92 -26.69
CA ILE A 213 -12.57 -11.05 -27.61
C ILE A 213 -13.06 -12.38 -27.00
N GLN A 214 -13.66 -12.35 -25.80
CA GLN A 214 -14.31 -13.49 -25.15
C GLN A 214 -15.82 -13.26 -25.07
#